data_AF-A0A0K0CX86-F1
#
_entry.id   AF-A0A0K0CX86-F1
#
_cell.length_a   1.000
_cell.length_b   1.000
_cell.length_c   1.000
_cell.angle_alpha   90.00
_cell.angle_beta   90.00
_cell.angle_gamma   90.00
#
_symmetry.space_group_name_H-M   'P 1'
#
loop_
_entity.id
_entity.type
_entity.pdbx_description
1 polymer ?
#
loop_
_entity_poly.entity_id
_entity_poly.type
_entity_poly.pdbx_seq_one_letter_code
_entity_poly.pdbx_strand_id
1 'polypeptide(L)'
;LVRGAGDEPVHSSSFLPRRSPSSLASAAAIKRATKLVRAKGSSSREEGAEFGKHVKWICFFFLQKRTFRSLLALVGRHCPTDYDRYLVLEERDKLLSKLRDVRRRQEEWWENSCADGTLYVRVVQKRISQFECGADGPMKPHLMVKEYARSAADQDKPLPHELRSKALLENTVDYLLKNVFDAMPKNDDDMSMWYDFLWSRTRAIRKEITQLMLSDRTSVALFERCARLHILCAYKLCHLDFDKFDQNMNTENLAKCLQSLRHLYEDLRTMFDTEAEFRGYDVMLHLHDSNILRQVLSYRKEVRESRPVRLALQLSSALQNKNYVRFFRLLRKEATFLQCCICHRYFNTVRYQSVVPPFLFRPAA
;
A
#
# COMPACT_ATOMS: atom_id res chain seq x y z
N LEU A 1 19.95 3.33 -16.57
CA LEU A 1 19.14 3.83 -17.72
C LEU A 1 19.38 5.33 -17.98
N VAL A 2 19.57 6.13 -16.93
CA VAL A 2 19.89 7.56 -17.03
C VAL A 2 21.32 7.75 -16.47
N ARG A 3 22.20 8.42 -17.21
CA ARG A 3 23.51 8.85 -16.69
C ARG A 3 23.42 10.34 -16.34
N GLY A 4 23.81 10.70 -15.12
CA GLY A 4 24.01 12.09 -14.74
C GLY A 4 25.39 12.59 -15.16
N ALA A 5 25.57 13.90 -15.22
CA ALA A 5 26.90 14.48 -15.29
C ALA A 5 27.60 14.21 -13.94
N GLY A 6 28.58 13.29 -13.92
CA GLY A 6 29.41 12.98 -12.75
C GLY A 6 29.49 11.51 -12.31
N ASP A 7 28.81 10.57 -12.96
CA ASP A 7 28.87 9.15 -12.57
C ASP A 7 30.08 8.41 -13.19
N GLU A 8 31.02 7.96 -12.36
CA GLU A 8 32.12 7.03 -12.71
C GLU A 8 31.58 5.64 -13.13
N PRO A 9 32.27 4.92 -14.04
CA PRO A 9 31.74 3.71 -14.66
C PRO A 9 31.76 2.50 -13.72
N VAL A 10 30.59 1.99 -13.36
CA VAL A 10 30.47 0.63 -12.81
C VAL A 10 30.56 -0.37 -13.98
N HIS A 11 31.64 -1.17 -14.00
CA HIS A 11 31.84 -2.25 -14.97
C HIS A 11 30.71 -3.28 -14.87
N SER A 12 29.82 -3.30 -15.86
CA SER A 12 28.79 -4.34 -16.03
C SER A 12 29.23 -5.35 -17.11
N SER A 13 30.22 -6.19 -16.81
CA SER A 13 30.63 -7.31 -17.66
C SER A 13 29.90 -8.61 -17.29
N SER A 14 28.59 -8.68 -17.49
CA SER A 14 27.83 -9.95 -17.39
C SER A 14 26.36 -9.85 -17.84
N PHE A 15 26.08 -9.23 -19.00
CA PHE A 15 24.73 -9.25 -19.59
C PHE A 15 24.79 -9.58 -21.08
N LEU A 16 25.19 -10.80 -21.41
CA LEU A 16 24.83 -11.44 -22.68
C LEU A 16 24.29 -12.83 -22.39
N PRO A 17 23.03 -13.16 -22.77
CA PRO A 17 22.56 -14.53 -22.67
C PRO A 17 23.35 -15.41 -23.65
N ARG A 18 23.93 -16.49 -23.14
CA ARG A 18 24.55 -17.56 -23.94
C ARG A 18 23.54 -18.05 -24.97
N ARG A 19 23.93 -18.03 -26.26
CA ARG A 19 23.12 -18.55 -27.38
C ARG A 19 22.87 -20.04 -27.18
N SER A 20 21.60 -20.47 -27.15
CA SER A 20 21.24 -21.86 -27.41
C SER A 20 21.08 -22.07 -28.94
N PRO A 21 21.58 -23.17 -29.51
CA PRO A 21 21.60 -23.38 -30.95
C PRO A 21 20.30 -24.02 -31.44
N SER A 22 19.35 -23.21 -31.92
CA SER A 22 18.22 -23.73 -32.74
C SER A 22 17.53 -22.66 -33.62
N SER A 23 18.25 -21.60 -34.02
CA SER A 23 17.66 -20.48 -34.76
C SER A 23 17.69 -20.58 -36.30
N LEU A 24 18.16 -21.69 -36.89
CA LEU A 24 18.32 -21.81 -38.34
C LEU A 24 17.24 -22.65 -39.06
N ALA A 25 16.36 -23.36 -38.34
CA ALA A 25 15.35 -24.22 -38.96
C ALA A 25 14.02 -23.51 -39.36
N SER A 26 13.81 -22.27 -38.93
CA SER A 26 12.47 -21.63 -39.00
C SER A 26 12.12 -21.00 -40.36
N ALA A 27 13.05 -20.30 -41.02
CA ALA A 27 12.71 -19.54 -42.23
C ALA A 27 12.45 -20.44 -43.46
N ALA A 28 13.18 -21.56 -43.57
CA ALA A 28 13.01 -22.54 -44.65
C ALA A 28 11.73 -23.38 -44.48
N ALA A 29 11.37 -23.73 -43.24
CA ALA A 29 10.13 -24.42 -42.91
C ALA A 29 8.90 -23.55 -43.25
N ILE A 30 8.95 -22.25 -42.95
CA ILE A 30 7.88 -21.29 -43.26
C ILE A 30 7.69 -21.11 -44.78
N LYS A 31 8.78 -21.01 -45.55
CA LYS A 31 8.66 -20.94 -47.03
C LYS A 31 8.10 -22.23 -47.64
N ARG A 32 8.43 -23.41 -47.08
CA ARG A 32 7.85 -24.70 -47.51
C ARG A 32 6.37 -24.80 -47.17
N ALA A 33 5.95 -24.40 -45.96
CA ALA A 33 4.56 -24.43 -45.53
C ALA A 33 3.67 -23.49 -46.38
N THR A 34 4.16 -22.27 -46.67
CA THR A 34 3.41 -21.28 -47.48
C THR A 34 3.24 -21.74 -48.94
N LYS A 35 4.20 -22.52 -49.47
CA LYS A 35 4.15 -23.06 -50.83
C LYS A 35 3.23 -24.28 -50.95
N LEU A 36 3.11 -25.09 -49.89
CA LEU A 36 2.15 -26.21 -49.84
C LEU A 36 0.69 -25.75 -49.77
N VAL A 37 0.42 -24.65 -49.04
CA VAL A 37 -0.94 -24.12 -48.86
C VAL A 37 -1.48 -23.43 -50.12
N ARG A 38 -0.62 -22.83 -50.93
CA ARG A 38 -1.01 -22.25 -52.24
C ARG A 38 -1.42 -23.32 -53.27
N ALA A 39 -1.13 -24.59 -53.01
CA ALA A 39 -1.42 -25.73 -53.89
C ALA A 39 -2.67 -26.54 -53.49
N LYS A 40 -3.28 -26.29 -52.32
CA LYS A 40 -4.54 -26.93 -51.90
C LYS A 40 -5.57 -25.87 -51.57
N GLY A 41 -6.32 -25.47 -52.59
CA GLY A 41 -7.56 -24.71 -52.39
C GLY A 41 -8.62 -25.59 -51.74
N SER A 42 -9.40 -24.99 -50.84
CA SER A 42 -10.61 -25.48 -50.17
C SER A 42 -10.43 -26.53 -49.07
N SER A 43 -10.68 -26.14 -47.81
CA SER A 43 -11.79 -26.69 -46.99
C SER A 43 -11.79 -26.17 -45.53
N SER A 44 -13.00 -25.91 -45.02
CA SER A 44 -13.41 -25.81 -43.61
C SER A 44 -13.22 -24.49 -42.82
N ARG A 45 -14.28 -24.13 -42.07
CA ARG A 45 -14.37 -22.96 -41.15
C ARG A 45 -13.44 -23.08 -39.92
N GLU A 46 -12.98 -24.28 -39.59
CA GLU A 46 -12.07 -24.51 -38.46
C GLU A 46 -10.62 -24.11 -38.79
N GLU A 47 -10.15 -24.34 -40.03
CA GLU A 47 -8.83 -23.90 -40.48
C GLU A 47 -8.70 -22.36 -40.49
N GLY A 48 -9.79 -21.64 -40.79
CA GLY A 48 -9.82 -20.17 -40.74
C GLY A 48 -9.64 -19.60 -39.32
N ALA A 49 -10.14 -20.31 -38.29
CA ALA A 49 -9.97 -19.92 -36.89
C ALA A 49 -8.54 -20.16 -36.39
N GLU A 50 -7.89 -21.24 -36.85
CA GLU A 50 -6.50 -21.56 -36.53
C GLU A 50 -5.51 -20.65 -37.27
N PHE A 51 -5.79 -20.33 -38.55
CA PHE A 51 -5.06 -19.35 -39.34
C PHE A 51 -5.15 -17.93 -38.75
N GLY A 52 -6.34 -17.53 -38.27
CA GLY A 52 -6.54 -16.27 -37.55
C GLY A 52 -5.74 -16.19 -36.24
N LYS A 53 -5.57 -17.30 -35.52
CA LYS A 53 -4.68 -17.39 -34.34
C LYS A 53 -3.20 -17.25 -34.74
N HIS A 54 -2.79 -17.86 -35.85
CA HIS A 54 -1.40 -17.82 -36.32
C HIS A 54 -0.98 -16.43 -36.82
N VAL A 55 -1.85 -15.74 -37.57
CA VAL A 55 -1.60 -14.34 -38.02
C VAL A 55 -1.60 -13.38 -36.84
N LYS A 56 -2.50 -13.55 -35.86
CA LYS A 56 -2.46 -12.79 -34.60
C LYS A 56 -1.16 -13.04 -33.84
N TRP A 57 -0.69 -14.28 -33.77
CA TRP A 57 0.57 -14.65 -33.13
C TRP A 57 1.80 -14.04 -33.82
N ILE A 58 1.83 -14.03 -35.16
CA ILE A 58 2.89 -13.39 -35.94
C ILE A 58 2.87 -11.87 -35.74
N CYS A 59 1.71 -11.22 -35.87
CA CYS A 59 1.58 -9.78 -35.63
C CYS A 59 1.98 -9.41 -34.20
N PHE A 60 1.59 -10.22 -33.22
CA PHE A 60 1.97 -10.09 -31.82
C PHE A 60 3.49 -10.21 -31.61
N PHE A 61 4.13 -11.19 -32.26
CA PHE A 61 5.59 -11.37 -32.21
C PHE A 61 6.36 -10.20 -32.85
N PHE A 62 5.88 -9.68 -33.98
CA PHE A 62 6.47 -8.49 -34.62
C PHE A 62 6.25 -7.22 -33.80
N LEU A 63 5.06 -7.05 -33.23
CA LEU A 63 4.73 -5.92 -32.35
C LEU A 63 5.65 -5.91 -31.12
N GLN A 64 5.88 -7.06 -30.48
CA GLN A 64 6.82 -7.20 -29.38
C GLN A 64 8.25 -6.83 -29.75
N LYS A 65 8.74 -7.28 -30.92
CA LYS A 65 10.07 -6.90 -31.41
C LYS A 65 10.20 -5.40 -31.62
N ARG A 66 9.15 -4.74 -32.14
CA ARG A 66 9.13 -3.29 -32.33
C ARG A 66 9.14 -2.55 -30.98
N THR A 67 8.31 -2.98 -30.04
CA THR A 67 8.26 -2.39 -28.69
C THR A 67 9.57 -2.58 -27.93
N PHE A 68 10.21 -3.74 -28.05
CA PHE A 68 11.52 -4.01 -27.45
C PHE A 68 12.62 -3.14 -28.05
N ARG A 69 12.64 -2.95 -29.38
CA ARG A 69 13.55 -1.99 -30.03
C ARG A 69 13.33 -0.56 -29.54
N SER A 70 12.07 -0.17 -29.34
CA SER A 70 11.72 1.16 -28.83
C SER A 70 12.22 1.33 -27.39
N LEU A 71 12.09 0.32 -26.53
CA LEU A 71 12.66 0.32 -25.18
C LEU A 71 14.19 0.42 -25.19
N LEU A 72 14.86 -0.31 -26.08
CA LEU A 72 16.33 -0.23 -26.23
C LEU A 72 16.78 1.17 -26.68
N ALA A 73 15.99 1.85 -27.51
CA ALA A 73 16.29 3.21 -27.96
C ALA A 73 16.23 4.26 -26.83
N LEU A 74 15.55 3.96 -25.72
CA LEU A 74 15.55 4.83 -24.54
C LEU A 74 16.83 4.71 -23.71
N VAL A 75 17.59 3.63 -23.87
CA VAL A 75 18.82 3.39 -23.11
C VAL A 75 19.91 4.36 -23.55
N GLY A 76 20.49 5.10 -22.60
CA GLY A 76 21.61 6.01 -22.86
C GLY A 76 21.21 7.37 -23.41
N ARG A 77 19.91 7.70 -23.45
CA ARG A 77 19.41 9.02 -23.82
C ARG A 77 19.87 10.07 -22.80
N HIS A 78 20.52 11.13 -23.27
CA HIS A 78 20.93 12.24 -22.42
C HIS A 78 19.71 13.08 -21.99
N CYS A 79 19.54 13.27 -20.68
CA CYS A 79 18.41 13.98 -20.09
C CYS A 79 18.94 15.11 -19.18
N PRO A 80 19.06 16.36 -19.70
CA PRO A 80 19.65 17.46 -18.93
C PRO A 80 18.75 17.96 -17.80
N THR A 81 17.43 17.87 -17.94
CA THR A 81 16.46 18.32 -16.93
C THR A 81 15.69 17.16 -16.28
N ASP A 82 15.10 17.41 -15.11
CA ASP A 82 14.18 16.45 -14.47
C ASP A 82 12.92 16.21 -15.30
N TYR A 83 12.50 17.20 -16.09
CA TYR A 83 11.38 17.06 -17.02
C TYR A 83 11.71 16.08 -18.16
N ASP A 84 12.92 16.15 -18.73
CA ASP A 84 13.37 15.20 -19.76
C ASP A 84 13.43 13.77 -19.21
N ARG A 85 13.89 13.62 -17.95
CA ARG A 85 13.90 12.32 -17.26
C ARG A 85 12.48 11.78 -17.08
N TYR A 86 11.55 12.63 -16.65
CA TYR A 86 10.13 12.28 -16.55
C TYR A 86 9.58 11.77 -17.88
N LEU A 87 9.79 12.48 -18.99
CA LEU A 87 9.29 12.08 -20.31
C LEU A 87 9.82 10.71 -20.75
N VAL A 88 11.11 10.44 -20.53
CA VAL A 88 11.72 9.14 -20.86
C VAL A 88 11.13 8.01 -20.02
N LEU A 89 10.91 8.24 -18.72
CA LEU A 89 10.31 7.24 -17.83
C LEU A 89 8.84 6.99 -18.17
N GLU A 90 8.08 8.04 -18.51
CA GLU A 90 6.70 7.91 -18.96
C GLU A 90 6.61 7.12 -20.29
N GLU A 91 7.50 7.41 -21.24
CA GLU A 91 7.59 6.66 -22.50
C GLU A 91 7.94 5.18 -22.24
N ARG A 92 8.91 4.92 -21.36
CA ARG A 92 9.26 3.56 -20.92
C ARG A 92 8.05 2.83 -20.34
N ASP A 93 7.31 3.47 -19.44
CA ASP A 93 6.20 2.85 -18.73
C ASP A 93 5.02 2.57 -19.67
N LYS A 94 4.74 3.47 -20.62
CA LYS A 94 3.78 3.25 -21.72
C LYS A 94 4.18 2.04 -22.59
N LEU A 95 5.47 1.87 -22.90
CA LEU A 95 5.97 0.73 -23.67
C LEU A 95 5.92 -0.58 -22.88
N LEU A 96 6.27 -0.55 -21.58
CA LEU A 96 6.23 -1.71 -20.70
C LEU A 96 4.79 -2.18 -20.44
N SER A 97 3.82 -1.27 -20.31
CA SER A 97 2.42 -1.65 -20.16
C SER A 97 1.91 -2.42 -21.39
N LYS A 98 2.33 -2.04 -22.60
CA LYS A 98 2.03 -2.77 -23.85
C LYS A 98 2.64 -4.17 -23.92
N LEU A 99 3.69 -4.46 -23.15
CA LEU A 99 4.34 -5.78 -23.09
C LEU A 99 3.79 -6.68 -21.98
N ARG A 100 2.87 -6.18 -21.15
CA ARG A 100 2.36 -6.84 -19.94
C ARG A 100 1.63 -8.16 -20.21
N ASP A 101 0.97 -8.30 -21.35
CA ASP A 101 0.14 -9.47 -21.68
C ASP A 101 0.92 -10.78 -21.92
N VAL A 102 2.26 -10.77 -21.80
CA VAL A 102 3.13 -11.84 -22.34
C VAL A 102 3.76 -12.71 -21.24
N ARG A 103 3.92 -12.21 -20.02
CA ARG A 103 4.79 -12.86 -19.01
C ARG A 103 4.03 -13.21 -17.73
N ARG A 104 3.31 -14.34 -17.77
CA ARG A 104 2.58 -14.93 -16.60
C ARG A 104 3.49 -15.64 -15.59
N ARG A 105 4.81 -15.60 -15.74
CA ARG A 105 5.77 -16.17 -14.79
C ARG A 105 6.99 -15.25 -14.72
N GLN A 106 7.31 -14.70 -13.56
CA GLN A 106 8.35 -15.27 -12.70
C GLN A 106 8.71 -14.28 -11.58
N GLU A 107 8.83 -14.86 -10.39
CA GLU A 107 9.09 -14.36 -9.03
C GLU A 107 10.55 -13.92 -8.73
N GLU A 108 11.37 -13.42 -9.67
CA GLU A 108 12.76 -13.04 -9.30
C GLU A 108 13.43 -11.86 -10.04
N TRP A 109 12.88 -10.63 -10.00
CA TRP A 109 13.58 -9.43 -10.58
C TRP A 109 13.49 -8.13 -9.75
N TRP A 110 13.52 -8.16 -8.41
CA TRP A 110 13.12 -6.97 -7.60
C TRP A 110 13.99 -6.60 -6.41
N GLU A 111 15.25 -7.01 -6.35
CA GLU A 111 16.05 -6.74 -5.15
C GLU A 111 16.26 -5.24 -4.87
N ASN A 112 16.12 -4.34 -5.85
CA ASN A 112 16.39 -2.90 -5.65
C ASN A 112 15.42 -1.93 -6.36
N SER A 113 14.17 -2.31 -6.64
CA SER A 113 13.25 -1.38 -7.32
C SER A 113 12.77 -0.27 -6.38
N CYS A 114 13.49 0.86 -6.42
CA CYS A 114 12.98 2.16 -5.98
C CYS A 114 12.02 2.69 -7.05
N ALA A 115 10.90 3.28 -6.64
CA ALA A 115 9.82 3.71 -7.55
C ALA A 115 10.17 5.00 -8.32
N ASP A 116 11.26 4.98 -9.10
CA ASP A 116 11.87 6.13 -9.76
C ASP A 116 10.88 6.94 -10.61
N GLY A 117 9.93 6.29 -11.28
CA GLY A 117 8.92 6.97 -12.13
C GLY A 117 8.02 7.91 -11.33
N THR A 118 7.63 7.50 -10.11
CA THR A 118 6.77 8.32 -9.24
C THR A 118 7.51 9.52 -8.63
N LEU A 119 8.84 9.45 -8.54
CA LEU A 119 9.68 10.54 -8.05
C LEU A 119 9.64 11.73 -9.02
N TYR A 120 10.00 11.53 -10.29
CA TYR A 120 10.14 12.63 -11.24
C TYR A 120 8.80 13.34 -11.51
N VAL A 121 7.68 12.62 -11.49
CA VAL A 121 6.34 13.24 -11.54
C VAL A 121 6.17 14.26 -10.43
N ARG A 122 6.56 13.90 -9.20
CA ARG A 122 6.43 14.79 -8.03
C ARG A 122 7.42 15.94 -8.07
N VAL A 123 8.63 15.73 -8.58
CA VAL A 123 9.62 16.80 -8.80
C VAL A 123 9.08 17.84 -9.77
N VAL A 124 8.61 17.40 -10.95
CA VAL A 124 8.04 18.28 -11.98
C VAL A 124 6.80 19.03 -11.47
N GLN A 125 5.96 18.35 -10.69
CA GLN A 125 4.75 18.94 -10.10
C GLN A 125 5.00 19.76 -8.83
N LYS A 126 6.26 19.88 -8.37
CA LYS A 126 6.65 20.56 -7.13
C LYS A 126 5.91 20.02 -5.88
N ARG A 127 5.69 18.71 -5.83
CA ARG A 127 5.01 17.99 -4.73
C ARG A 127 6.00 17.21 -3.87
N ILE A 128 7.15 17.80 -3.57
CA ILE A 128 8.18 17.22 -2.68
C ILE A 128 7.93 17.75 -1.27
N SER A 129 7.89 16.84 -0.30
CA SER A 129 7.70 17.19 1.11
C SER A 129 9.01 17.65 1.73
N GLN A 130 8.94 18.54 2.72
CA GLN A 130 10.11 18.92 3.52
C GLN A 130 10.80 17.72 4.19
N PHE A 131 10.05 16.66 4.51
CA PHE A 131 10.58 15.42 5.09
C PHE A 131 11.36 14.53 4.09
N GLU A 132 11.42 14.96 2.83
CA GLU A 132 12.19 14.32 1.76
C GLU A 132 13.38 15.21 1.31
N CYS A 133 13.55 16.36 1.96
CA CYS A 133 14.64 17.30 1.73
C CYS A 133 15.70 17.20 2.82
N GLY A 134 16.94 17.56 2.48
CA GLY A 134 17.98 17.77 3.47
C GLY A 134 17.78 19.08 4.25
N ALA A 135 18.51 19.22 5.36
CA ALA A 135 18.56 20.47 6.13
C ALA A 135 19.04 21.67 5.29
N ASP A 136 19.79 21.39 4.22
CA ASP A 136 20.29 22.33 3.22
C ASP A 136 19.21 22.79 2.21
N GLY A 137 18.01 22.19 2.24
CA GLY A 137 16.88 22.52 1.36
C GLY A 137 16.66 21.61 0.13
N PRO A 138 17.67 21.03 -0.57
CA PRO A 138 17.42 20.21 -1.75
C PRO A 138 16.87 18.83 -1.38
N MET A 139 16.11 18.24 -2.31
CA MET A 139 15.59 16.88 -2.17
C MET A 139 16.74 15.87 -2.08
N LYS A 140 16.59 14.85 -1.23
CA LYS A 140 17.58 13.77 -1.10
C LYS A 140 16.97 12.45 -1.57
N PRO A 141 17.48 11.82 -2.65
CA PRO A 141 16.89 10.60 -3.21
C PRO A 141 16.67 9.47 -2.19
N HIS A 142 17.57 9.32 -1.20
CA HIS A 142 17.46 8.29 -0.16
C HIS A 142 16.41 8.59 0.92
N LEU A 143 15.87 9.81 0.99
CA LEU A 143 14.78 10.20 1.89
C LEU A 143 13.41 10.15 1.21
N MET A 144 13.38 9.95 -0.11
CA MET A 144 12.15 9.96 -0.88
C MET A 144 11.27 8.76 -0.54
N VAL A 145 10.00 9.03 -0.20
CA VAL A 145 9.02 7.97 0.05
C VAL A 145 7.86 8.09 -0.92
N LYS A 146 7.49 6.98 -1.55
CA LYS A 146 6.37 6.92 -2.48
C LYS A 146 5.08 7.42 -1.85
N GLU A 147 4.48 8.43 -2.48
CA GLU A 147 3.22 9.05 -2.07
C GLU A 147 2.02 8.18 -2.47
N TYR A 148 0.95 8.22 -1.68
CA TYR A 148 -0.30 7.57 -2.06
C TYR A 148 -0.98 8.31 -3.22
N ALA A 149 -1.00 7.66 -4.38
CA ALA A 149 -1.85 8.08 -5.49
C ALA A 149 -3.21 7.39 -5.40
N ARG A 150 -4.30 8.18 -5.43
CA ARG A 150 -5.66 7.66 -5.60
C ARG A 150 -5.74 6.95 -6.95
N SER A 151 -6.30 5.75 -6.95
CA SER A 151 -6.58 5.06 -8.21
C SER A 151 -7.77 5.76 -8.88
N ALA A 152 -7.61 6.22 -10.12
CA ALA A 152 -8.76 6.47 -10.99
C ALA A 152 -9.37 5.12 -11.41
N ALA A 153 -10.67 5.10 -11.75
CA ALA A 153 -11.38 3.88 -12.11
C ALA A 153 -10.72 3.11 -13.28
N ASP A 154 -9.95 3.80 -14.13
CA ASP A 154 -9.29 3.27 -15.32
C ASP A 154 -7.78 3.05 -15.16
N GLN A 155 -7.22 3.04 -13.94
CA GLN A 155 -5.79 2.77 -13.80
C GLN A 155 -5.46 1.32 -14.09
N ASP A 156 -4.60 1.12 -15.11
CA ASP A 156 -3.90 -0.12 -15.36
C ASP A 156 -3.22 -0.65 -14.09
N LYS A 157 -3.17 -1.98 -13.94
CA LYS A 157 -2.40 -2.64 -12.87
C LYS A 157 -1.00 -2.00 -12.80
N PRO A 158 -0.42 -1.72 -11.62
CA PRO A 158 0.93 -1.13 -11.55
C PRO A 158 1.95 -2.04 -12.24
N LEU A 159 2.95 -1.45 -12.88
CA LEU A 159 4.13 -2.15 -13.39
C LEU A 159 4.96 -2.66 -12.20
N PRO A 160 5.71 -3.76 -12.36
CA PRO A 160 6.48 -4.33 -11.25
C PRO A 160 7.49 -3.37 -10.61
N HIS A 161 8.18 -2.54 -11.40
CA HIS A 161 9.15 -1.56 -10.89
C HIS A 161 8.50 -0.33 -10.24
N GLU A 162 7.17 -0.18 -10.36
CA GLU A 162 6.45 0.85 -9.62
C GLU A 162 6.17 0.43 -8.19
N LEU A 163 6.27 -0.86 -7.86
CA LEU A 163 6.02 -1.39 -6.51
C LEU A 163 7.34 -1.62 -5.76
N ARG A 164 7.38 -1.19 -4.50
CA ARG A 164 8.51 -1.49 -3.60
C ARG A 164 8.59 -2.98 -3.31
N SER A 165 9.81 -3.52 -3.21
CA SER A 165 10.01 -4.86 -2.68
C SER A 165 9.61 -4.94 -1.21
N LYS A 166 9.39 -6.16 -0.70
CA LYS A 166 9.06 -6.41 0.70
C LYS A 166 10.07 -5.76 1.67
N ALA A 167 11.37 -5.96 1.42
CA ALA A 167 12.43 -5.37 2.24
C ALA A 167 12.40 -3.83 2.20
N LEU A 168 12.11 -3.24 1.04
CA LEU A 168 11.96 -1.79 0.91
C LEU A 168 10.72 -1.26 1.65
N LEU A 169 9.62 -2.00 1.71
CA LEU A 169 8.44 -1.62 2.51
C LEU A 169 8.77 -1.59 4.00
N GLU A 170 9.50 -2.60 4.50
CA GLU A 170 9.99 -2.64 5.89
C GLU A 170 10.90 -1.46 6.20
N ASN A 171 11.94 -1.27 5.39
CA ASN A 171 12.89 -0.17 5.54
C ASN A 171 12.18 1.20 5.49
N THR A 172 11.16 1.34 4.64
CA THR A 172 10.39 2.59 4.58
C THR A 172 9.63 2.83 5.89
N VAL A 173 8.90 1.84 6.41
CA VAL A 173 8.16 2.02 7.68
C VAL A 173 9.13 2.34 8.82
N ASP A 174 10.28 1.67 8.85
CA ASP A 174 11.34 1.96 9.83
C ASP A 174 11.82 3.41 9.74
N TYR A 175 12.10 3.92 8.54
CA TYR A 175 12.44 5.32 8.32
C TYR A 175 11.33 6.27 8.77
N LEU A 176 10.08 6.01 8.38
CA LEU A 176 8.94 6.85 8.76
C LEU A 176 8.78 6.94 10.27
N LEU A 177 8.98 5.84 10.99
CA LEU A 177 8.83 5.81 12.45
C LEU A 177 10.04 6.40 13.18
N LYS A 178 11.28 6.12 12.74
CA LYS A 178 12.49 6.56 13.45
C LYS A 178 12.90 7.99 13.11
N ASN A 179 12.64 8.45 11.89
CA ASN A 179 13.15 9.74 11.41
C ASN A 179 12.05 10.79 11.29
N VAL A 180 10.85 10.41 10.89
CA VAL A 180 9.76 11.37 10.66
C VAL A 180 8.84 11.45 11.87
N PHE A 181 8.41 10.31 12.42
CA PHE A 181 7.50 10.29 13.55
C PHE A 181 8.12 10.88 14.82
N ASP A 182 9.38 10.54 15.12
CA ASP A 182 10.11 11.10 16.27
C ASP A 182 10.38 12.61 16.15
N ALA A 183 10.31 13.17 14.94
CA ALA A 183 10.46 14.60 14.67
C ALA A 183 9.10 15.35 14.68
N MET A 184 8.13 14.88 15.48
CA MET A 184 6.79 15.49 15.57
C MET A 184 6.89 16.99 15.90
N PRO A 185 6.34 17.88 15.06
CA PRO A 185 6.35 19.32 15.30
C PRO A 185 5.54 19.73 16.53
N LYS A 186 5.77 20.95 17.01
CA LYS A 186 5.06 21.51 18.18
C LYS A 186 3.92 22.46 17.82
N ASN A 187 3.95 23.07 16.63
CA ASN A 187 2.89 23.95 16.17
C ASN A 187 1.88 23.18 15.32
N ASP A 188 0.64 23.66 15.34
CA ASP A 188 -0.51 22.99 14.76
C ASP A 188 -0.43 22.83 13.23
N ASP A 189 0.09 23.84 12.53
CA ASP A 189 0.19 23.85 11.06
C ASP A 189 1.22 22.80 10.58
N ASP A 190 2.38 22.76 11.23
CA ASP A 190 3.41 21.75 10.93
C ASP A 190 2.96 20.36 11.36
N MET A 191 2.20 20.22 12.46
CA MET A 191 1.60 18.92 12.85
C MET A 191 0.64 18.40 11.78
N SER A 192 -0.15 19.27 11.16
CA SER A 192 -1.04 18.91 10.05
C SER A 192 -0.24 18.36 8.87
N MET A 193 0.76 19.11 8.40
CA MET A 193 1.63 18.69 7.29
C MET A 193 2.42 17.40 7.61
N TRP A 194 2.88 17.25 8.84
CA TRP A 194 3.54 16.05 9.35
C TRP A 194 2.63 14.83 9.30
N TYR A 195 1.39 14.98 9.78
CA TYR A 195 0.42 13.90 9.76
C TYR A 195 0.02 13.53 8.33
N ASP A 196 -0.25 14.52 7.47
CA ASP A 196 -0.60 14.28 6.06
C ASP A 196 0.47 13.51 5.32
N PHE A 197 1.74 13.83 5.59
CA PHE A 197 2.87 13.08 5.06
C PHE A 197 2.83 11.63 5.53
N LEU A 198 2.82 11.38 6.85
CA LEU A 198 2.81 10.03 7.42
C LEU A 198 1.60 9.21 6.97
N TRP A 199 0.40 9.80 6.99
CA TRP A 199 -0.84 9.21 6.54
C TRP A 199 -0.75 8.79 5.07
N SER A 200 -0.26 9.67 4.21
CA SER A 200 -0.10 9.38 2.78
C SER A 200 0.88 8.24 2.55
N ARG A 201 2.06 8.26 3.20
CA ARG A 201 3.10 7.23 2.99
C ARG A 201 2.68 5.87 3.55
N THR A 202 2.07 5.83 4.73
CA THR A 202 1.58 4.58 5.33
C THR A 202 0.40 4.00 4.53
N ARG A 203 -0.47 4.85 3.96
CA ARG A 203 -1.53 4.38 3.04
C ARG A 203 -0.96 3.83 1.73
N ALA A 204 0.09 4.43 1.18
CA ALA A 204 0.79 3.90 0.02
C ALA A 204 1.39 2.51 0.29
N ILE A 205 2.05 2.35 1.44
CA ILE A 205 2.62 1.06 1.88
C ILE A 205 1.52 -0.01 1.96
N ARG A 206 0.41 0.27 2.66
CA ARG A 206 -0.72 -0.68 2.75
C ARG A 206 -1.30 -1.04 1.38
N LYS A 207 -1.44 -0.06 0.48
CA LYS A 207 -1.89 -0.29 -0.91
C LYS A 207 -0.94 -1.25 -1.62
N GLU A 208 0.37 -1.05 -1.50
CA GLU A 208 1.37 -1.89 -2.16
C GLU A 208 1.41 -3.31 -1.61
N ILE A 209 1.27 -3.49 -0.29
CA ILE A 209 1.14 -4.82 0.34
C ILE A 209 -0.03 -5.59 -0.31
N THR A 210 -1.19 -4.96 -0.47
CA THR A 210 -2.34 -5.56 -1.17
C THR A 210 -2.07 -5.83 -2.65
N GLN A 211 -1.43 -4.89 -3.37
CA GLN A 211 -1.12 -5.06 -4.80
C GLN A 211 -0.11 -6.19 -5.06
N LEU A 212 0.81 -6.40 -4.13
CA LEU A 212 1.78 -7.49 -4.13
C LEU A 212 1.20 -8.81 -3.60
N MET A 213 -0.03 -8.80 -3.08
CA MET A 213 -0.68 -9.95 -2.45
C MET A 213 0.18 -10.59 -1.35
N LEU A 214 0.91 -9.76 -0.58
CA LEU A 214 1.73 -10.27 0.52
C LEU A 214 0.82 -10.72 1.67
N SER A 215 1.01 -11.97 2.10
CA SER A 215 0.35 -12.56 3.26
C SER A 215 1.40 -13.32 4.05
N ASP A 216 2.07 -12.61 4.96
CA ASP A 216 3.16 -13.12 5.77
C ASP A 216 3.34 -12.31 7.07
N ARG A 217 4.26 -12.75 7.95
CA ARG A 217 4.52 -12.09 9.25
C ARG A 217 4.94 -10.62 9.10
N THR A 218 5.69 -10.30 8.05
CA THR A 218 6.08 -8.92 7.74
C THR A 218 4.86 -8.06 7.44
N SER A 219 3.96 -8.53 6.58
CA SER A 219 2.74 -7.79 6.22
C SER A 219 1.90 -7.47 7.46
N VAL A 220 1.74 -8.47 8.35
CA VAL A 220 1.11 -8.28 9.66
C VAL A 220 1.81 -7.17 10.45
N ALA A 221 3.13 -7.27 10.66
CA ALA A 221 3.88 -6.28 11.43
C ALA A 221 3.78 -4.85 10.84
N LEU A 222 3.75 -4.69 9.52
CA LEU A 222 3.60 -3.39 8.87
C LEU A 222 2.21 -2.79 9.09
N PHE A 223 1.14 -3.59 8.95
CA PHE A 223 -0.22 -3.15 9.25
C PHE A 223 -0.41 -2.81 10.73
N GLU A 224 0.17 -3.60 11.62
CA GLU A 224 0.14 -3.37 13.07
C GLU A 224 0.77 -2.02 13.45
N ARG A 225 1.95 -1.71 12.88
CA ARG A 225 2.61 -0.41 13.06
C ARG A 225 1.75 0.74 12.54
N CYS A 226 1.14 0.60 11.37
CA CYS A 226 0.21 1.60 10.83
C CYS A 226 -1.01 1.81 11.74
N ALA A 227 -1.59 0.74 12.27
CA ALA A 227 -2.73 0.83 13.19
C ALA A 227 -2.35 1.55 14.50
N ARG A 228 -1.21 1.21 15.12
CA ARG A 228 -0.72 1.91 16.32
C ARG A 228 -0.49 3.41 16.05
N LEU A 229 0.08 3.76 14.90
CA LEU A 229 0.24 5.15 14.47
C LEU A 229 -1.11 5.88 14.41
N HIS A 230 -2.11 5.31 13.73
CA HIS A 230 -3.43 5.95 13.61
C HIS A 230 -4.14 6.11 14.96
N ILE A 231 -4.00 5.14 15.87
CA ILE A 231 -4.54 5.23 17.24
C ILE A 231 -3.87 6.38 18.00
N LEU A 232 -2.54 6.52 17.87
CA LEU A 232 -1.80 7.55 18.56
C LEU A 232 -2.10 8.94 18.02
N CYS A 233 -2.10 9.11 16.69
CA CYS A 233 -2.43 10.39 16.05
C CYS A 233 -3.88 10.81 16.35
N ALA A 234 -4.82 9.85 16.43
CA ALA A 234 -6.20 10.12 16.85
C ALA A 234 -6.29 10.81 18.21
N TYR A 235 -5.36 10.53 19.13
CA TYR A 235 -5.31 11.16 20.45
C TYR A 235 -4.43 12.41 20.45
N LYS A 236 -3.24 12.35 19.84
CA LYS A 236 -2.30 13.48 19.84
C LYS A 236 -2.84 14.69 19.11
N LEU A 237 -3.58 14.49 18.02
CA LEU A 237 -4.07 15.55 17.15
C LEU A 237 -5.55 15.91 17.40
N CYS A 238 -6.19 15.35 18.43
CA CYS A 238 -7.61 15.59 18.68
C CYS A 238 -7.98 17.03 19.11
N HIS A 239 -6.97 17.85 19.38
CA HIS A 239 -7.13 19.27 19.70
C HIS A 239 -7.08 20.17 18.47
N LEU A 240 -6.64 19.63 17.31
CA LEU A 240 -6.58 20.37 16.06
C LEU A 240 -7.98 20.51 15.44
N ASP A 241 -8.16 21.59 14.69
CA ASP A 241 -9.37 21.83 13.92
C ASP A 241 -9.53 20.83 12.76
N PHE A 242 -10.77 20.68 12.28
CA PHE A 242 -11.13 19.68 11.27
C PHE A 242 -10.39 19.87 9.94
N ASP A 243 -10.09 21.11 9.55
CA ASP A 243 -9.32 21.44 8.35
C ASP A 243 -7.85 21.01 8.44
N LYS A 244 -7.30 20.94 9.66
CA LYS A 244 -5.92 20.49 9.92
C LYS A 244 -5.83 18.99 10.18
N PHE A 245 -6.85 18.39 10.78
CA PHE A 245 -6.92 16.96 11.07
C PHE A 245 -8.34 16.41 11.04
N ASP A 246 -8.67 15.69 9.96
CA ASP A 246 -9.94 14.97 9.87
C ASP A 246 -9.89 13.66 10.68
N GLN A 247 -10.42 13.74 11.90
CA GLN A 247 -10.56 12.62 12.82
C GLN A 247 -11.35 11.43 12.23
N ASN A 248 -12.35 11.71 11.38
CA ASN A 248 -13.17 10.68 10.74
C ASN A 248 -12.37 9.96 9.67
N MET A 249 -11.63 10.69 8.83
CA MET A 249 -10.73 10.11 7.85
C MET A 249 -9.64 9.25 8.52
N ASN A 250 -9.02 9.72 9.61
CA ASN A 250 -8.06 8.91 10.36
C ASN A 250 -8.70 7.63 10.92
N THR A 251 -9.92 7.74 11.45
CA THR A 251 -10.68 6.60 11.97
C THR A 251 -11.01 5.57 10.88
N GLU A 252 -11.42 6.02 9.69
CA GLU A 252 -11.67 5.14 8.55
C GLU A 252 -10.39 4.39 8.13
N ASN A 253 -9.24 5.07 8.16
CA ASN A 253 -7.96 4.44 7.84
C ASN A 253 -7.54 3.40 8.88
N LEU A 254 -7.76 3.68 10.17
CA LEU A 254 -7.57 2.71 11.25
C LEU A 254 -8.50 1.50 11.09
N ALA A 255 -9.79 1.72 10.83
CA ALA A 255 -10.74 0.63 10.60
C ALA A 255 -10.31 -0.27 9.44
N LYS A 256 -9.84 0.33 8.33
CA LYS A 256 -9.27 -0.42 7.20
C LYS A 256 -8.00 -1.18 7.57
N CYS A 257 -7.11 -0.61 8.39
CA CYS A 257 -5.96 -1.36 8.92
C CYS A 257 -6.39 -2.60 9.71
N LEU A 258 -7.32 -2.42 10.66
CA LEU A 258 -7.78 -3.50 11.53
C LEU A 258 -8.54 -4.58 10.74
N GLN A 259 -9.29 -4.18 9.71
CA GLN A 259 -9.93 -5.11 8.78
C GLN A 259 -8.89 -5.94 8.01
N SER A 260 -7.84 -5.31 7.46
CA SER A 260 -6.77 -6.05 6.80
C SER A 260 -6.05 -7.01 7.75
N LEU A 261 -5.80 -6.59 9.00
CA LEU A 261 -5.22 -7.46 10.03
C LEU A 261 -6.11 -8.66 10.35
N ARG A 262 -7.43 -8.46 10.44
CA ARG A 262 -8.40 -9.55 10.61
C ARG A 262 -8.24 -10.63 9.54
N HIS A 263 -8.20 -10.22 8.27
CA HIS A 263 -8.01 -11.15 7.16
C HIS A 263 -6.63 -11.83 7.20
N LEU A 264 -5.56 -11.08 7.48
CA LEU A 264 -4.21 -11.66 7.59
C LEU A 264 -4.09 -12.70 8.70
N TYR A 265 -4.67 -12.46 9.89
CA TYR A 265 -4.68 -13.43 10.98
C TYR A 265 -5.48 -14.70 10.63
N GLU A 266 -6.59 -14.54 9.91
CA GLU A 266 -7.44 -15.64 9.44
C GLU A 266 -6.76 -16.49 8.35
N ASP A 267 -6.13 -15.83 7.37
CA ASP A 267 -5.46 -16.47 6.23
C ASP A 267 -4.20 -17.22 6.65
N LEU A 268 -3.37 -16.61 7.49
CA LEU A 268 -2.08 -17.19 7.89
C LEU A 268 -2.23 -18.37 8.85
N ARG A 269 -3.36 -18.45 9.57
CA ARG A 269 -3.70 -19.50 10.55
C ARG A 269 -2.63 -19.80 11.62
N THR A 270 -1.56 -19.02 11.71
CA THR A 270 -0.54 -19.07 12.77
C THR A 270 -0.96 -18.24 13.99
N MET A 271 -0.37 -18.52 15.16
CA MET A 271 -0.50 -17.66 16.32
C MET A 271 0.42 -16.44 16.22
N PHE A 272 -0.07 -15.29 16.66
CA PHE A 272 0.69 -14.06 16.82
C PHE A 272 0.49 -13.53 18.23
N ASP A 273 1.58 -13.24 18.93
CA ASP A 273 1.53 -12.69 20.30
C ASP A 273 0.79 -11.35 20.34
N THR A 274 0.82 -10.62 19.22
CA THR A 274 0.19 -9.32 19.02
C THR A 274 -1.29 -9.42 18.60
N GLU A 275 -1.80 -10.57 18.16
CA GLU A 275 -3.18 -10.67 17.64
C GLU A 275 -4.20 -10.19 18.69
N ALA A 276 -4.04 -10.60 19.95
CA ALA A 276 -4.89 -10.18 21.05
C ALA A 276 -4.95 -8.65 21.21
N GLU A 277 -3.82 -7.95 21.04
CA GLU A 277 -3.73 -6.51 21.11
C GLU A 277 -4.62 -5.84 20.06
N PHE A 278 -4.47 -6.24 18.79
CA PHE A 278 -5.21 -5.63 17.67
C PHE A 278 -6.67 -6.03 17.62
N ARG A 279 -7.01 -7.26 18.01
CA ARG A 279 -8.40 -7.69 18.20
C ARG A 279 -9.08 -6.89 19.31
N GLY A 280 -8.34 -6.53 20.36
CA GLY A 280 -8.78 -5.61 21.40
C GLY A 280 -9.05 -4.20 20.85
N TYR A 281 -8.13 -3.64 20.06
CA TYR A 281 -8.33 -2.33 19.42
C TYR A 281 -9.54 -2.32 18.48
N ASP A 282 -9.75 -3.38 17.70
CA ASP A 282 -10.89 -3.52 16.78
C ASP A 282 -12.24 -3.48 17.52
N VAL A 283 -12.33 -4.16 18.66
CA VAL A 283 -13.51 -4.07 19.54
C VAL A 283 -13.64 -2.68 20.17
N MET A 284 -12.54 -2.09 20.66
CA MET A 284 -12.55 -0.75 21.27
C MET A 284 -12.89 0.35 20.25
N LEU A 285 -12.62 0.14 18.97
CA LEU A 285 -12.99 1.08 17.91
C LEU A 285 -14.52 1.17 17.73
N HIS A 286 -15.24 0.11 18.11
CA HIS A 286 -16.66 -0.07 17.85
C HIS A 286 -17.47 -0.37 19.14
N LEU A 287 -17.14 0.23 20.29
CA LEU A 287 -17.75 -0.12 21.59
C LEU A 287 -19.29 -0.02 21.66
N HIS A 288 -19.89 0.79 20.77
CA HIS A 288 -21.34 0.97 20.66
C HIS A 288 -22.02 -0.05 19.74
N ASP A 289 -21.27 -0.86 18.98
CA ASP A 289 -21.84 -1.86 18.08
C ASP A 289 -22.43 -3.04 18.87
N SER A 290 -23.69 -3.37 18.59
CA SER A 290 -24.38 -4.52 19.19
C SER A 290 -23.79 -5.87 18.77
N ASN A 291 -23.03 -5.91 17.66
CA ASN A 291 -22.48 -7.15 17.09
C ASN A 291 -21.10 -7.54 17.66
N ILE A 292 -20.53 -6.76 18.58
CA ILE A 292 -19.21 -7.03 19.18
C ILE A 292 -19.11 -8.47 19.71
N LEU A 293 -20.15 -8.95 20.40
CA LEU A 293 -20.13 -10.30 20.97
C LEU A 293 -20.02 -11.37 19.89
N ARG A 294 -20.76 -11.22 18.79
CA ARG A 294 -20.69 -12.14 17.65
C ARG A 294 -19.30 -12.16 17.03
N GLN A 295 -18.69 -10.99 16.87
CA GLN A 295 -17.32 -10.86 16.38
C GLN A 295 -16.31 -11.54 17.33
N VAL A 296 -16.39 -11.30 18.64
CA VAL A 296 -15.44 -11.90 19.59
C VAL A 296 -15.61 -13.43 19.71
N LEU A 297 -16.84 -13.94 19.54
CA LEU A 297 -17.09 -15.38 19.52
C LEU A 297 -16.49 -16.09 18.30
N SER A 298 -16.19 -15.36 17.21
CA SER A 298 -15.48 -15.94 16.06
C SER A 298 -13.97 -16.06 16.28
N TYR A 299 -13.43 -15.45 17.34
CA TYR A 299 -12.01 -15.52 17.65
C TYR A 299 -11.63 -16.87 18.28
N ARG A 300 -10.35 -17.23 18.13
CA ARG A 300 -9.74 -18.35 18.86
C ARG A 300 -9.91 -18.17 20.36
N LYS A 301 -9.97 -19.29 21.09
CA LYS A 301 -10.22 -19.28 22.53
C LYS A 301 -9.17 -18.45 23.28
N GLU A 302 -7.91 -18.61 22.92
CA GLU A 302 -6.75 -17.95 23.53
C GLU A 302 -6.82 -16.42 23.34
N VAL A 303 -7.23 -15.97 22.15
CA VAL A 303 -7.41 -14.55 21.83
C VAL A 303 -8.63 -13.97 22.56
N ARG A 304 -9.74 -14.70 22.57
CA ARG A 304 -10.98 -14.29 23.25
C ARG A 304 -10.80 -14.17 24.77
N GLU A 305 -10.04 -15.06 25.38
CA GLU A 305 -9.78 -15.07 26.83
C GLU A 305 -8.64 -14.12 27.23
N SER A 306 -7.94 -13.53 26.26
CA SER A 306 -6.85 -12.59 26.49
C SER A 306 -7.30 -11.31 27.20
N ARG A 307 -6.39 -10.72 27.98
CA ARG A 307 -6.64 -9.48 28.73
C ARG A 307 -7.11 -8.31 27.84
N PRO A 308 -6.51 -8.02 26.66
CA PRO A 308 -6.97 -6.91 25.83
C PRO A 308 -8.42 -7.05 25.35
N VAL A 309 -8.84 -8.26 24.94
CA VAL A 309 -10.19 -8.52 24.44
C VAL A 309 -11.21 -8.52 25.58
N ARG A 310 -10.87 -9.14 26.73
CA ARG A 310 -11.74 -9.10 27.92
C ARG A 310 -11.97 -7.68 28.43
N LEU A 311 -10.93 -6.86 28.45
CA LEU A 311 -11.05 -5.44 28.81
C LEU A 311 -11.98 -4.71 27.83
N ALA A 312 -11.82 -4.92 26.52
CA ALA A 312 -12.68 -4.30 25.52
C ALA A 312 -14.17 -4.67 25.69
N LEU A 313 -14.46 -5.94 25.99
CA LEU A 313 -15.82 -6.40 26.32
C LEU A 313 -16.36 -5.76 27.60
N GLN A 314 -15.55 -5.63 28.65
CA GLN A 314 -15.95 -4.97 29.89
C GLN A 314 -16.21 -3.47 29.70
N LEU A 315 -15.42 -2.80 28.86
CA LEU A 315 -15.64 -1.40 28.50
C LEU A 315 -16.95 -1.23 27.71
N SER A 316 -17.21 -2.10 26.72
CA SER A 316 -18.47 -2.09 25.96
C SER A 316 -19.67 -2.32 26.89
N SER A 317 -19.61 -3.33 27.76
CA SER A 317 -20.64 -3.60 28.76
C SER A 317 -20.87 -2.42 29.71
N ALA A 318 -19.80 -1.76 30.17
CA ALA A 318 -19.92 -0.58 31.02
C ALA A 318 -20.64 0.58 30.31
N LEU A 319 -20.36 0.81 29.03
CA LEU A 319 -21.04 1.84 28.23
C LEU A 319 -22.50 1.50 27.96
N GLN A 320 -22.81 0.27 27.56
CA GLN A 320 -24.17 -0.18 27.29
C GLN A 320 -25.06 -0.08 28.54
N ASN A 321 -24.52 -0.39 29.71
CA ASN A 321 -25.21 -0.27 31.00
C ASN A 321 -25.13 1.15 31.61
N LYS A 322 -24.63 2.15 30.86
CA LYS A 322 -24.44 3.54 31.33
C LYS A 322 -23.63 3.66 32.64
N ASN A 323 -22.77 2.69 32.93
CA ASN A 323 -21.91 2.68 34.10
C ASN A 323 -20.57 3.39 33.80
N TYR A 324 -20.65 4.71 33.67
CA TYR A 324 -19.53 5.56 33.27
C TYR A 324 -18.40 5.60 34.32
N VAL A 325 -18.73 5.46 35.60
CA VAL A 325 -17.74 5.35 36.69
C VAL A 325 -16.90 4.08 36.50
N ARG A 326 -17.54 2.94 36.20
CA ARG A 326 -16.82 1.69 35.90
C ARG A 326 -15.98 1.84 34.64
N PHE A 327 -16.48 2.48 33.60
CA PHE A 327 -15.74 2.72 32.35
C PHE A 327 -14.40 3.44 32.61
N PHE A 328 -14.43 4.60 33.27
CA PHE A 328 -13.19 5.34 33.58
C PHE A 328 -12.28 4.59 34.57
N ARG A 329 -12.86 3.85 35.53
CA ARG A 329 -12.08 3.05 36.47
C ARG A 329 -11.32 1.91 35.77
N LEU A 330 -11.94 1.24 34.80
CA LEU A 330 -11.31 0.20 33.99
C LEU A 330 -10.16 0.79 33.16
N LEU A 331 -10.41 1.91 32.47
CA LEU A 331 -9.36 2.58 31.69
C LEU A 331 -8.16 2.98 32.56
N ARG A 332 -8.41 3.56 33.74
CA ARG A 332 -7.34 4.00 34.63
C ARG A 332 -6.51 2.85 35.21
N LYS A 333 -7.13 1.71 35.51
CA LYS A 333 -6.47 0.60 36.24
C LYS A 333 -5.91 -0.48 35.32
N GLU A 334 -6.56 -0.74 34.19
CA GLU A 334 -6.33 -1.96 33.41
C GLU A 334 -5.86 -1.70 31.97
N ALA A 335 -6.16 -0.53 31.41
CA ALA A 335 -5.85 -0.23 30.01
C ALA A 335 -4.41 0.22 29.79
N THR A 336 -3.84 -0.17 28.66
CA THR A 336 -2.57 0.38 28.16
C THR A 336 -2.77 1.79 27.62
N PHE A 337 -1.67 2.51 27.39
CA PHE A 337 -1.72 3.87 26.84
C PHE A 337 -2.47 3.94 25.50
N LEU A 338 -2.20 3.02 24.56
CA LEU A 338 -2.91 3.01 23.27
C LEU A 338 -4.38 2.61 23.39
N GLN A 339 -4.72 1.72 24.34
CA GLN A 339 -6.13 1.41 24.66
C GLN A 339 -6.88 2.63 25.22
N CYS A 340 -6.21 3.46 26.01
CA CYS A 340 -6.76 4.76 26.42
C CYS A 340 -6.90 5.73 25.24
N CYS A 341 -5.90 5.81 24.36
CA CYS A 341 -5.93 6.67 23.18
C CYS A 341 -7.12 6.35 22.26
N ILE A 342 -7.35 5.06 21.96
CA ILE A 342 -8.48 4.67 21.11
C ILE A 342 -9.83 4.94 21.80
N CYS A 343 -9.91 4.74 23.13
CA CYS A 343 -11.13 4.99 23.91
C CYS A 343 -11.40 6.47 24.17
N HIS A 344 -10.43 7.36 23.96
CA HIS A 344 -10.58 8.81 24.16
C HIS A 344 -11.75 9.40 23.37
N ARG A 345 -12.04 8.84 22.19
CA ARG A 345 -13.19 9.23 21.34
C ARG A 345 -14.54 9.19 22.05
N TYR A 346 -14.69 8.34 23.07
CA TYR A 346 -15.94 8.21 23.81
C TYR A 346 -16.02 9.18 25.00
N PHE A 347 -14.93 9.85 25.38
CA PHE A 347 -14.87 10.59 26.64
C PHE A 347 -15.85 11.75 26.68
N ASN A 348 -15.96 12.50 25.59
CA ASN A 348 -16.90 13.63 25.51
C ASN A 348 -18.35 13.16 25.60
N THR A 349 -18.71 12.12 24.85
CA THR A 349 -20.04 11.50 24.89
C THR A 349 -20.38 10.97 26.29
N VAL A 350 -19.44 10.24 26.91
CA VAL A 350 -19.60 9.68 28.24
C VAL A 350 -19.75 10.78 29.29
N ARG A 351 -18.92 11.84 29.23
CA ARG A 351 -19.00 12.98 30.15
C ARG A 351 -20.34 13.70 30.00
N TYR A 352 -20.74 14.02 28.78
CA TYR A 352 -22.03 14.65 28.50
C TYR A 352 -23.20 13.83 29.04
N GLN A 353 -23.25 12.52 28.73
CA GLN A 353 -24.32 11.64 29.19
C GLN A 353 -24.31 11.40 30.71
N SER A 354 -23.16 11.54 31.37
CA SER A 354 -23.06 11.39 32.83
C SER A 354 -23.60 12.61 33.59
N VAL A 355 -23.58 13.79 32.97
CA VAL A 355 -24.02 15.06 33.59
C VAL A 355 -25.49 15.36 33.28
N VAL A 356 -26.00 14.99 32.10
CA VAL A 356 -27.40 15.22 31.72
C VAL A 356 -28.29 14.12 32.33
N PRO A 357 -29.15 14.42 33.33
CA PRO A 357 -30.06 13.44 33.90
C PRO A 357 -31.07 12.99 32.83
N PRO A 358 -31.47 11.70 32.81
CA PRO A 358 -32.52 11.20 31.91
C PRO A 358 -33.88 11.92 32.05
N PHE A 359 -34.07 12.68 33.13
CA PHE A 359 -35.36 13.24 33.54
C PHE A 359 -35.62 14.68 33.06
N LEU A 360 -34.63 15.37 32.47
CA LEU A 360 -34.83 16.77 32.02
C LEU A 360 -35.58 16.91 30.69
N PHE A 361 -35.95 15.81 30.04
CA PHE A 361 -36.75 15.79 28.80
C PHE A 361 -37.88 14.75 28.85
N ARG A 362 -38.60 14.63 29.97
CA ARG A 362 -39.99 14.14 29.88
C ARG A 362 -40.86 15.37 29.59
N PRO A 363 -41.53 15.47 28.43
CA PRO A 363 -42.67 16.36 28.32
C PRO A 363 -43.64 15.96 29.43
N ALA A 364 -44.06 16.92 30.25
CA ALA A 364 -45.18 16.70 31.15
C ALA A 364 -46.38 16.26 30.28
N ALA A 365 -46.85 15.04 30.50
CA ALA A 365 -48.08 14.52 29.92
C ALA A 365 -49.17 14.56 30.98
#